data_AF-A0A2K1SYS3-F1
#
_entry.id   AF-A0A2K1SYS3-F1
#
_cell.length_a   1.000
_cell.length_b   1.000
_cell.length_c   1.000
_cell.angle_alpha   90.00
_cell.angle_beta   90.00
_cell.angle_gamma   90.00
#
_symmetry.space_group_name_H-M   'P 1'
#
loop_
_entity.id
_entity.type
_entity.pdbx_description
1 polymer ?
#
loop_
_entity_poly.entity_id
_entity_poly.type
_entity_poly.pdbx_seq_one_letter_code
_entity_poly.pdbx_strand_id
1 'polypeptide(L)'
;MKKKRKMSEKVPSIRHTAYMFCSTVESVSIKNLQEIIKLFQETLNPFEIAGIIHDKDIDTEPHYHIIVRFKNAVWLNSIINKLSQNGFEVQSNFFEAWKGKVNNAYSYLIHRTEDASEKHQYTVDEVIANFDYAERIENIESKIQSNSRKEKTINVVRNLINKIIAGDISFDEAIKEVDGYTLVKYDREFSRAKKRRTEIDFENWKENALKNGFKREIIWLYGPSGTGKSRLCKHFAKSLGKPFYTTGSSRDPFQNVASQETIIIEEIRPGRGGNFNYADFLLIIDPFNADATASSRFFDKPIIATTIIINTPFSPFQFYESISKQVGFDKKIDTVIQLIRRITLLQEVTDKSIITYKFDNEKNKYIEYERIDNPYYDCDKDKIEFNSDVYNKYKEMTLKISQEENDDRQND
;
A
#
# COMPACT_ATOMS: atom_id res chain seq x y z
N MET A 1 -83.52 -22.78 -20.16
CA MET A 1 -82.51 -21.69 -20.21
C MET A 1 -81.51 -21.89 -19.07
N LYS A 2 -80.33 -22.46 -19.35
CA LYS A 2 -79.23 -22.56 -18.36
C LYS A 2 -78.34 -21.31 -18.51
N LYS A 3 -78.29 -20.47 -17.46
CA LYS A 3 -77.34 -19.35 -17.36
C LYS A 3 -75.91 -19.89 -17.48
N LYS A 4 -75.18 -19.48 -18.53
CA LYS A 4 -73.73 -19.68 -18.64
C LYS A 4 -73.04 -18.93 -17.49
N ARG A 5 -72.40 -19.67 -16.58
CA ARG A 5 -71.40 -19.13 -15.64
C ARG A 5 -70.21 -18.63 -16.49
N LYS A 6 -69.86 -17.35 -16.41
CA LYS A 6 -68.57 -16.84 -16.88
C LYS A 6 -67.47 -17.59 -16.10
N MET A 7 -66.58 -18.29 -16.81
CA MET A 7 -65.36 -18.82 -16.24
C MET A 7 -64.46 -17.64 -15.84
N SER A 8 -64.21 -17.46 -14.54
CA SER A 8 -63.19 -16.55 -14.03
C SER A 8 -61.81 -17.12 -14.37
N GLU A 9 -60.93 -16.32 -14.96
CA GLU A 9 -59.51 -16.65 -15.11
C GLU A 9 -58.90 -17.07 -13.76
N LYS A 10 -58.12 -18.15 -13.77
CA LYS A 10 -57.52 -18.72 -12.56
C LYS A 10 -56.34 -17.83 -12.15
N VAL A 11 -56.49 -17.08 -11.06
CA VAL A 11 -55.41 -16.21 -10.54
C VAL A 11 -54.16 -17.04 -10.19
N PRO A 12 -52.97 -16.63 -10.64
CA PRO A 12 -51.74 -17.39 -10.41
C PRO A 12 -51.36 -17.45 -8.93
N SER A 13 -50.88 -18.62 -8.49
CA SER A 13 -50.47 -18.89 -7.11
C SER A 13 -49.11 -18.27 -6.80
N ILE A 14 -49.06 -16.94 -6.67
CA ILE A 14 -47.85 -16.16 -6.40
C ILE A 14 -47.84 -15.68 -4.95
N ARG A 15 -46.71 -15.86 -4.26
CA ARG A 15 -46.47 -15.37 -2.90
C ARG A 15 -45.16 -14.58 -2.85
N HIS A 16 -45.22 -13.32 -2.44
CA HIS A 16 -44.07 -12.43 -2.41
C HIS A 16 -44.21 -11.37 -1.32
N THR A 17 -43.10 -10.74 -0.93
CA THR A 17 -43.08 -9.65 0.07
C THR A 17 -43.35 -8.28 -0.54
N ALA A 18 -43.15 -8.12 -1.85
CA ALA A 18 -43.39 -6.88 -2.57
C ALA A 18 -44.07 -7.15 -3.91
N TYR A 19 -45.04 -6.30 -4.26
CA TYR A 19 -45.76 -6.32 -5.52
C TYR A 19 -45.76 -4.92 -6.13
N MET A 20 -45.71 -4.85 -7.46
CA MET A 20 -45.99 -3.65 -8.24
C MET A 20 -47.39 -3.78 -8.82
N PHE A 21 -48.24 -2.81 -8.55
CA PHE A 21 -49.51 -2.64 -9.20
C PHE A 21 -49.34 -1.67 -10.39
N CYS A 22 -49.80 -2.08 -11.56
CA CYS A 22 -49.78 -1.31 -12.80
C CYS A 22 -51.17 -1.37 -13.47
N SER A 23 -51.76 -0.22 -13.75
CA SER A 23 -53.04 -0.14 -14.49
C SER A 23 -53.19 1.21 -15.17
N THR A 24 -53.83 1.27 -16.33
CA THR A 24 -54.21 2.56 -16.92
C THR A 24 -55.26 3.25 -16.06
N VAL A 25 -55.27 4.58 -16.06
CA VAL A 25 -56.23 5.38 -15.26
C VAL A 25 -57.66 5.00 -15.62
N GLU A 26 -57.95 4.64 -16.88
CA GLU A 26 -59.28 4.23 -17.34
C GLU A 26 -59.72 2.85 -16.81
N SER A 27 -58.77 1.94 -16.58
CA SER A 27 -59.02 0.53 -16.24
C SER A 27 -59.53 0.28 -14.81
N VAL A 28 -59.49 1.29 -13.93
CA VAL A 28 -59.86 1.17 -12.51
C VAL A 28 -61.01 2.11 -12.13
N SER A 29 -61.79 1.77 -11.11
CA SER A 29 -62.97 2.57 -10.71
C SER A 29 -62.61 3.90 -10.04
N ILE A 30 -61.47 3.97 -9.34
CA ILE A 30 -60.98 5.16 -8.63
C ILE A 30 -59.95 5.89 -9.51
N LYS A 31 -60.15 7.19 -9.75
CA LYS A 31 -59.31 8.00 -10.65
C LYS A 31 -58.33 8.93 -9.95
N ASN A 32 -58.32 8.93 -8.62
CA ASN A 32 -57.41 9.73 -7.81
C ASN A 32 -56.39 8.82 -7.13
N LEU A 33 -55.09 9.06 -7.38
CA LEU A 33 -54.01 8.25 -6.80
C LEU A 33 -54.01 8.27 -5.25
N GLN A 34 -54.28 9.42 -4.62
CA GLN A 34 -54.33 9.51 -3.16
C GLN A 34 -55.42 8.61 -2.58
N GLU A 35 -56.58 8.54 -3.25
CA GLU A 35 -57.68 7.66 -2.85
C GLU A 35 -57.31 6.18 -3.00
N ILE A 36 -56.62 5.80 -4.09
CA ILE A 36 -56.14 4.43 -4.29
C ILE A 36 -55.11 4.05 -3.21
N ILE A 37 -54.14 4.92 -2.94
CA ILE A 37 -53.10 4.68 -1.92
C ILE A 37 -53.75 4.54 -0.54
N LYS A 38 -54.69 5.43 -0.19
CA LYS A 38 -55.43 5.36 1.08
C LYS A 38 -56.21 4.05 1.19
N LEU A 39 -56.93 3.64 0.15
CA LEU A 39 -57.63 2.35 0.12
C LEU A 39 -56.67 1.18 0.32
N PHE A 40 -55.52 1.18 -0.36
CA PHE A 40 -54.52 0.12 -0.23
C PHE A 40 -53.96 0.07 1.20
N GLN A 41 -53.71 1.22 1.81
CA GLN A 41 -53.25 1.31 3.20
C GLN A 41 -54.28 0.73 4.17
N GLU A 42 -55.54 1.18 4.08
CA GLU A 42 -56.62 0.75 4.97
C GLU A 42 -56.97 -0.73 4.78
N THR A 43 -56.93 -1.23 3.55
CA THR A 43 -57.35 -2.61 3.21
C THR A 43 -56.24 -3.64 3.41
N LEU A 44 -55.00 -3.30 3.05
CA LEU A 44 -53.89 -4.25 3.00
C LEU A 44 -52.92 -4.11 4.17
N ASN A 45 -52.90 -2.97 4.85
CA ASN A 45 -51.94 -2.61 5.91
C ASN A 45 -50.48 -2.92 5.51
N PRO A 46 -49.99 -2.33 4.40
CA PRO A 46 -48.63 -2.57 3.92
C PRO A 46 -47.59 -2.02 4.90
N PHE A 47 -46.40 -2.61 4.89
CA PHE A 47 -45.26 -2.08 5.61
C PHE A 47 -44.77 -0.77 4.96
N GLU A 48 -44.60 -0.80 3.64
CA GLU A 48 -44.27 0.37 2.82
C GLU A 48 -45.18 0.38 1.60
N ILE A 49 -45.65 1.55 1.21
CA ILE A 49 -46.37 1.79 -0.04
C ILE A 49 -45.93 3.11 -0.62
N ALA A 50 -45.71 3.13 -1.93
CA ALA A 50 -45.40 4.32 -2.70
C ALA A 50 -46.03 4.20 -4.08
N GLY A 51 -46.61 5.27 -4.62
CA GLY A 51 -47.17 5.26 -5.96
C GLY A 51 -47.14 6.61 -6.65
N ILE A 52 -47.26 6.56 -7.97
CA ILE A 52 -47.20 7.70 -8.88
C ILE A 52 -48.13 7.48 -10.07
N ILE A 53 -48.54 8.57 -10.72
CA ILE A 53 -49.19 8.55 -12.03
C ILE A 53 -48.12 8.86 -13.07
N HIS A 54 -47.93 7.97 -14.03
CA HIS A 54 -47.12 8.25 -15.22
C HIS A 54 -48.03 8.83 -16.30
N ASP A 55 -48.07 10.15 -16.40
CA ASP A 55 -48.90 10.91 -17.35
C ASP A 55 -48.08 11.72 -18.38
N LYS A 56 -46.75 11.66 -18.30
CA LYS A 56 -45.79 12.40 -19.15
C LYS A 56 -44.94 11.48 -20.03
N ASP A 57 -45.23 10.17 -20.02
CA ASP A 57 -44.53 9.19 -20.83
C ASP A 57 -44.95 9.30 -22.31
N ILE A 58 -43.97 9.21 -23.21
CA ILE A 58 -44.21 9.31 -24.65
C ILE A 58 -44.98 8.05 -25.12
N ASP A 59 -45.99 8.25 -25.96
CA ASP A 59 -46.80 7.19 -26.60
C ASP A 59 -47.46 6.19 -25.63
N THR A 60 -47.68 6.59 -24.37
CA THR A 60 -48.29 5.74 -23.34
C THR A 60 -49.47 6.45 -22.69
N GLU A 61 -50.58 5.74 -22.49
CA GLU A 61 -51.73 6.28 -21.76
C GLU A 61 -51.38 6.51 -20.28
N PRO A 62 -51.97 7.51 -19.61
CA PRO A 62 -51.78 7.73 -18.19
C PRO A 62 -52.06 6.46 -17.38
N HIS A 63 -51.09 6.05 -16.56
CA HIS A 63 -51.17 4.82 -15.80
C HIS A 63 -50.57 4.96 -14.40
N TYR A 64 -51.08 4.16 -13.47
CA TYR A 64 -50.60 4.09 -12.10
C TYR A 64 -49.48 3.08 -11.97
N HIS A 65 -48.42 3.45 -11.28
CA HIS A 65 -47.46 2.52 -10.70
C HIS A 65 -47.51 2.62 -9.17
N ILE A 66 -47.80 1.52 -8.49
CA ILE A 66 -47.87 1.47 -7.02
C ILE A 66 -47.05 0.28 -6.51
N ILE A 67 -46.00 0.56 -5.75
CA ILE A 67 -45.22 -0.46 -5.04
C ILE A 67 -45.85 -0.70 -3.68
N VAL A 68 -46.19 -1.95 -3.38
CA VAL A 68 -46.74 -2.39 -2.10
C VAL A 68 -45.82 -3.44 -1.50
N ARG A 69 -45.24 -3.15 -0.33
CA ARG A 69 -44.33 -4.04 0.40
C ARG A 69 -44.93 -4.41 1.75
N PHE A 70 -44.84 -5.69 2.08
CA PHE A 70 -45.29 -6.28 3.34
C PHE A 70 -44.12 -6.74 4.20
N LYS A 71 -44.33 -6.83 5.53
CA LYS A 71 -43.33 -7.39 6.47
C LYS A 71 -43.05 -8.88 6.18
N ASN A 72 -44.08 -9.61 5.77
CA ASN A 72 -44.03 -11.04 5.45
C ASN A 72 -44.64 -11.31 4.08
N ALA A 73 -44.29 -12.44 3.46
CA ALA A 73 -44.77 -12.76 2.11
C ALA A 73 -46.29 -13.05 2.09
N VAL A 74 -47.03 -12.32 1.25
CA VAL A 74 -48.49 -12.36 1.09
C VAL A 74 -48.83 -12.98 -0.27
N TRP A 75 -49.93 -13.74 -0.34
CA TRP A 75 -50.44 -14.32 -1.59
C TRP A 75 -51.17 -13.27 -2.44
N LEU A 76 -50.92 -13.24 -3.75
CA LEU A 76 -51.57 -12.31 -4.67
C LEU A 76 -53.10 -12.41 -4.62
N ASN A 77 -53.65 -13.63 -4.58
CA ASN A 77 -55.10 -13.84 -4.47
C ASN A 77 -55.69 -13.18 -3.22
N SER A 78 -54.93 -13.13 -2.12
CA SER A 78 -55.38 -12.47 -0.88
C SER A 78 -55.47 -10.96 -1.05
N ILE A 79 -54.52 -10.35 -1.77
CA ILE A 79 -54.51 -8.92 -2.08
C ILE A 79 -55.74 -8.57 -2.92
N ILE A 80 -55.95 -9.27 -4.03
CA ILE A 80 -57.06 -9.03 -4.97
C ILE A 80 -58.41 -9.21 -4.26
N ASN A 81 -58.60 -10.31 -3.52
CA ASN A 81 -59.86 -10.59 -2.84
C ASN A 81 -60.21 -9.50 -1.81
N LYS A 82 -59.22 -9.00 -1.05
CA LYS A 82 -59.44 -7.95 -0.06
C LYS A 82 -59.81 -6.62 -0.71
N LEU A 83 -59.15 -6.24 -1.79
CA LEU A 83 -59.46 -5.01 -2.53
C LEU A 83 -60.87 -5.07 -3.14
N SER A 84 -61.22 -6.18 -3.78
CA SER A 84 -62.56 -6.37 -4.35
C SER A 84 -63.66 -6.36 -3.28
N GLN A 85 -63.41 -6.93 -2.09
CA GLN A 85 -64.35 -6.87 -0.96
C GLN A 85 -64.57 -5.45 -0.43
N ASN A 86 -63.61 -4.54 -0.64
CA ASN A 86 -63.70 -3.13 -0.28
C ASN A 86 -64.10 -2.24 -1.48
N GLY A 87 -64.72 -2.81 -2.51
CA GLY A 87 -65.30 -2.05 -3.63
C GLY A 87 -64.33 -1.63 -4.72
N PHE A 88 -63.10 -2.15 -4.73
CA PHE A 88 -62.10 -1.87 -5.76
C PHE A 88 -61.78 -3.13 -6.56
N GLU A 89 -62.51 -3.29 -7.67
CA GLU A 89 -62.34 -4.43 -8.56
C GLU A 89 -61.02 -4.32 -9.35
N VAL A 90 -60.13 -5.29 -9.15
CA VAL A 90 -58.83 -5.37 -9.82
C VAL A 90 -58.59 -6.76 -10.39
N GLN A 91 -57.84 -6.80 -11.49
CA GLN A 91 -57.45 -8.05 -12.16
C GLN A 91 -56.04 -8.48 -11.77
N SER A 92 -55.72 -9.75 -11.97
CA SER A 92 -54.43 -10.31 -11.57
C SER A 92 -53.25 -9.81 -12.39
N ASN A 93 -53.48 -9.52 -13.67
CA ASN A 93 -52.51 -8.92 -14.59
C ASN A 93 -52.10 -7.50 -14.21
N PHE A 94 -52.85 -6.82 -13.34
CA PHE A 94 -52.42 -5.53 -12.78
C PHE A 94 -51.31 -5.68 -11.74
N PHE A 95 -50.97 -6.89 -11.30
CA PHE A 95 -49.97 -7.09 -10.26
C PHE A 95 -48.79 -7.94 -10.76
N GLU A 96 -47.60 -7.44 -10.51
CA GLU A 96 -46.35 -8.15 -10.72
C GLU A 96 -45.62 -8.35 -9.37
N ALA A 97 -45.11 -9.56 -9.11
CA ALA A 97 -44.26 -9.79 -7.94
C ALA A 97 -42.85 -9.25 -8.20
N TRP A 98 -42.39 -8.31 -7.36
CA TRP A 98 -41.10 -7.66 -7.54
C TRP A 98 -39.94 -8.53 -7.05
N LYS A 99 -39.22 -9.20 -7.96
CA LYS A 99 -38.15 -10.15 -7.61
C LYS A 99 -36.80 -9.50 -7.24
N GLY A 100 -36.63 -8.21 -7.52
CA GLY A 100 -35.38 -7.48 -7.28
C GLY A 100 -35.29 -6.83 -5.89
N LYS A 101 -34.24 -6.03 -5.69
CA LYS A 101 -34.18 -5.13 -4.52
C LYS A 101 -35.31 -4.12 -4.61
N VAL A 102 -36.07 -3.94 -3.53
CA VAL A 102 -37.23 -3.03 -3.51
C VAL A 102 -36.82 -1.57 -3.80
N ASN A 103 -35.59 -1.18 -3.45
CA ASN A 103 -35.03 0.13 -3.80
C ASN A 103 -35.02 0.41 -5.30
N ASN A 104 -34.83 -0.62 -6.14
CA ASN A 104 -34.94 -0.46 -7.59
C ASN A 104 -36.40 -0.19 -8.01
N ALA A 105 -37.37 -0.80 -7.33
CA ALA A 105 -38.79 -0.54 -7.55
C ALA A 105 -39.15 0.90 -7.22
N TYR A 106 -38.63 1.41 -6.10
CA TYR A 106 -38.82 2.82 -5.72
C TYR A 106 -38.17 3.77 -6.73
N SER A 107 -36.94 3.50 -7.17
CA SER A 107 -36.27 4.33 -8.18
C SER A 107 -36.98 4.28 -9.54
N TYR A 108 -37.58 3.14 -9.87
CA TYR A 108 -38.37 2.94 -11.10
C TYR A 108 -39.61 3.84 -11.15
N LEU A 109 -40.26 4.14 -10.01
CA LEU A 109 -41.41 5.05 -9.97
C LEU A 109 -41.11 6.43 -10.57
N ILE A 110 -39.88 6.91 -10.45
CA ILE A 110 -39.46 8.21 -10.98
C ILE A 110 -38.54 8.08 -12.20
N HIS A 111 -38.48 6.89 -12.80
CA HIS A 111 -37.61 6.55 -13.93
C HIS A 111 -36.10 6.74 -13.70
N ARG A 112 -35.65 6.78 -12.44
CA ARG A 112 -34.22 6.87 -12.06
C ARG A 112 -33.52 5.51 -12.04
N THR A 113 -33.75 4.70 -13.07
CA THR A 113 -33.07 3.42 -13.30
C THR A 113 -32.38 3.45 -14.66
N GLU A 114 -31.28 2.70 -14.84
CA GLU A 114 -30.52 2.67 -16.11
C GLU A 114 -31.43 2.41 -17.33
N ASP A 115 -32.33 1.43 -17.21
CA ASP A 115 -33.28 1.00 -18.25
C ASP A 115 -34.38 2.03 -18.57
N ALA A 116 -34.53 3.08 -17.75
CA ALA A 116 -35.57 4.11 -17.90
C ALA A 116 -34.98 5.51 -18.12
N SER A 117 -33.67 5.61 -18.36
CA SER A 117 -32.96 6.89 -18.54
C SER A 117 -33.47 7.73 -19.71
N GLU A 118 -34.01 7.08 -20.75
CA GLU A 118 -34.60 7.74 -21.92
C GLU A 118 -36.08 8.13 -21.73
N LYS A 119 -36.72 7.68 -20.64
CA LYS A 119 -38.11 8.04 -20.29
C LYS A 119 -38.18 9.38 -19.55
N HIS A 120 -39.38 9.95 -19.47
CA HIS A 120 -39.63 11.14 -18.66
C HIS A 120 -39.24 10.91 -17.20
N GLN A 121 -38.38 11.76 -16.65
CA GLN A 121 -37.91 11.67 -15.26
C GLN A 121 -38.83 12.46 -14.35
N TYR A 122 -39.61 11.76 -13.53
CA TYR A 122 -40.52 12.40 -12.57
C TYR A 122 -39.75 12.93 -11.35
N THR A 123 -40.34 13.90 -10.66
CA THR A 123 -39.81 14.46 -9.42
C THR A 123 -40.25 13.60 -8.22
N VAL A 124 -39.48 13.66 -7.12
CA VAL A 124 -39.79 12.89 -5.90
C VAL A 124 -41.11 13.32 -5.25
N ASP A 125 -41.51 14.58 -5.44
CA ASP A 125 -42.74 15.16 -4.89
C ASP A 125 -44.02 14.66 -5.59
N GLU A 126 -43.88 14.05 -6.77
CA GLU A 126 -44.99 13.44 -7.50
C GLU A 126 -45.37 12.05 -6.96
N VAL A 127 -44.55 11.49 -6.05
CA VAL A 127 -44.79 10.18 -5.43
C VAL A 127 -45.53 10.34 -4.10
N ILE A 128 -46.63 9.61 -3.96
CA ILE A 128 -47.38 9.51 -2.70
C ILE A 128 -46.93 8.23 -1.99
N ALA A 129 -46.36 8.38 -0.79
CA ALA A 129 -45.84 7.27 0.01
C ALA A 129 -46.24 7.34 1.49
N ASN A 130 -46.16 6.21 2.20
CA ASN A 130 -46.35 6.15 3.66
C ASN A 130 -45.04 6.25 4.47
N PHE A 131 -43.94 6.58 3.81
CA PHE A 131 -42.62 6.78 4.39
C PHE A 131 -41.93 7.96 3.70
N ASP A 132 -40.80 8.42 4.23
CA ASP A 132 -40.01 9.47 3.59
C ASP A 132 -39.36 8.93 2.29
N TYR A 133 -40.05 9.19 1.18
CA TYR A 133 -39.63 8.72 -0.14
C TYR A 133 -38.43 9.52 -0.66
N ALA A 134 -38.38 10.83 -0.41
CA ALA A 134 -37.27 11.69 -0.81
C ALA A 134 -35.97 11.26 -0.13
N GLU A 135 -35.99 11.08 1.19
CA GLU A 135 -34.84 10.59 1.97
C GLU A 135 -34.42 9.18 1.50
N ARG A 136 -35.39 8.32 1.12
CA ARG A 136 -35.09 6.97 0.61
C ARG A 136 -34.34 7.02 -0.71
N ILE A 137 -34.75 7.87 -1.65
CA ILE A 137 -34.09 8.01 -2.96
C ILE A 137 -32.68 8.59 -2.80
N GLU A 138 -32.50 9.63 -1.97
CA GLU A 138 -31.18 10.21 -1.68
C GLU A 138 -30.21 9.16 -1.09
N ASN A 139 -30.70 8.33 -0.16
CA ASN A 139 -29.93 7.23 0.42
C ASN A 139 -29.55 6.14 -0.61
N ILE A 140 -30.35 5.92 -1.64
CA ILE A 140 -30.04 4.96 -2.72
C ILE A 140 -28.94 5.54 -3.60
N GLU A 141 -29.09 6.78 -4.05
CA GLU A 141 -28.15 7.47 -4.93
C GLU A 141 -26.76 7.62 -4.29
N SER A 142 -26.71 8.05 -3.02
CA SER A 142 -25.47 8.17 -2.25
C SER A 142 -24.74 6.84 -2.07
N LYS A 143 -25.46 5.72 -1.89
CA LYS A 143 -24.87 4.37 -1.82
C LYS A 143 -24.28 3.93 -3.16
N ILE A 144 -24.95 4.22 -4.27
CA ILE A 144 -24.44 3.91 -5.62
C ILE A 144 -23.16 4.71 -5.89
N GLN A 145 -23.17 6.01 -5.57
CA GLN A 145 -22.02 6.89 -5.75
C GLN A 145 -20.83 6.48 -4.86
N SER A 146 -21.07 6.08 -3.62
CA SER A 146 -19.98 5.64 -2.73
C SER A 146 -19.37 4.30 -3.17
N ASN A 147 -20.18 3.35 -3.65
CA ASN A 147 -19.70 2.07 -4.18
C ASN A 147 -18.85 2.25 -5.44
N SER A 148 -19.31 3.07 -6.40
CA SER A 148 -18.55 3.33 -7.63
C SER A 148 -17.22 4.02 -7.36
N ARG A 149 -17.17 5.01 -6.44
CA ARG A 149 -15.90 5.62 -6.00
C ARG A 149 -14.96 4.59 -5.37
N LYS A 150 -15.48 3.72 -4.49
CA LYS A 150 -14.68 2.67 -3.84
C LYS A 150 -14.10 1.69 -4.86
N GLU A 151 -14.88 1.28 -5.85
CA GLU A 151 -14.43 0.38 -6.92
C GLU A 151 -13.35 1.04 -7.79
N LYS A 152 -13.54 2.31 -8.15
CA LYS A 152 -12.53 3.09 -8.87
C LYS A 152 -11.20 3.15 -8.11
N THR A 153 -11.22 3.45 -6.80
CA THR A 153 -10.01 3.45 -5.96
C THR A 153 -9.34 2.08 -5.95
N ILE A 154 -10.10 0.99 -5.79
CA ILE A 154 -9.54 -0.37 -5.81
C ILE A 154 -8.85 -0.67 -7.15
N ASN A 155 -9.45 -0.26 -8.26
CA ASN A 155 -8.87 -0.48 -9.59
C ASN A 155 -7.58 0.34 -9.80
N VAL A 156 -7.53 1.59 -9.34
CA VAL A 156 -6.31 2.41 -9.36
C VAL A 156 -5.19 1.75 -8.56
N VAL A 157 -5.47 1.34 -7.32
CA VAL A 157 -4.49 0.66 -6.46
C VAL A 157 -3.98 -0.63 -7.10
N ARG A 158 -4.88 -1.45 -7.67
CA ARG A 158 -4.50 -2.69 -8.37
C ARG A 158 -3.56 -2.40 -9.55
N ASN A 159 -3.87 -1.39 -10.35
CA ASN A 159 -3.04 -1.01 -11.49
C ASN A 159 -1.64 -0.56 -11.06
N LEU A 160 -1.54 0.25 -10.00
CA LEU A 160 -0.27 0.70 -9.45
C LEU A 160 0.57 -0.48 -8.94
N ILE A 161 -0.03 -1.40 -8.19
CA ILE A 161 0.64 -2.62 -7.71
C ILE A 161 1.21 -3.43 -8.88
N ASN A 162 0.45 -3.61 -9.96
CA ASN A 162 0.92 -4.34 -11.13
C ASN A 162 2.11 -3.64 -11.80
N LYS A 163 2.05 -2.31 -11.96
CA LYS A 163 3.16 -1.52 -12.52
C LYS A 163 4.43 -1.61 -11.65
N ILE A 164 4.29 -1.57 -10.31
CA ILE A 164 5.41 -1.75 -9.38
C ILE A 164 6.06 -3.13 -9.60
N ILE A 165 5.26 -4.19 -9.65
CA ILE A 165 5.78 -5.56 -9.81
C ILE A 165 6.46 -5.73 -11.17
N ALA A 166 5.85 -5.20 -12.23
CA ALA A 166 6.42 -5.19 -13.59
C ALA A 166 7.73 -4.40 -13.68
N GLY A 167 7.93 -3.41 -12.80
CA GLY A 167 9.08 -2.51 -12.82
C GLY A 167 8.86 -1.28 -13.72
N ASP A 168 7.61 -1.01 -14.10
CA ASP A 168 7.25 0.14 -14.95
C ASP A 168 7.31 1.46 -14.18
N ILE A 169 7.06 1.41 -12.86
CA ILE A 169 7.17 2.54 -11.94
C ILE A 169 7.85 2.09 -10.65
N SER A 170 8.57 3.00 -10.02
CA SER A 170 9.11 2.77 -8.67
C SER A 170 8.01 2.86 -7.61
N PHE A 171 8.26 2.26 -6.44
CA PHE A 171 7.37 2.41 -5.28
C PHE A 171 7.17 3.88 -4.90
N ASP A 172 8.23 4.69 -4.92
CA ASP A 172 8.17 6.10 -4.51
C ASP A 172 7.39 6.98 -5.50
N GLU A 173 7.34 6.59 -6.78
CA GLU A 173 6.46 7.21 -7.78
C GLU A 173 5.01 6.78 -7.58
N ALA A 174 4.77 5.48 -7.38
CA ALA A 174 3.42 4.94 -7.21
C ALA A 174 2.67 5.54 -6.01
N ILE A 175 3.36 5.75 -4.88
CA ILE A 175 2.73 6.32 -3.67
C ILE A 175 2.38 7.80 -3.83
N LYS A 176 2.99 8.53 -4.79
CA LYS A 176 2.63 9.92 -5.10
C LYS A 176 1.35 10.02 -5.93
N GLU A 177 0.92 8.92 -6.57
CA GLU A 177 -0.32 8.87 -7.37
C GLU A 177 -1.58 8.61 -6.53
N VAL A 178 -1.44 8.36 -5.22
CA VAL A 178 -2.56 8.11 -4.31
C VAL A 178 -2.59 9.11 -3.16
N ASP A 179 -3.79 9.39 -2.65
CA ASP A 179 -3.95 10.21 -1.44
C ASP A 179 -3.47 9.46 -0.19
N GLY A 180 -3.17 10.21 0.88
CA GLY A 180 -2.62 9.66 2.11
C GLY A 180 -3.51 8.62 2.80
N TYR A 181 -4.84 8.77 2.73
CA TYR A 181 -5.76 7.78 3.33
C TYR A 181 -5.73 6.48 2.54
N THR A 182 -5.76 6.54 1.21
CA THR A 182 -5.60 5.38 0.33
C THR A 182 -4.27 4.68 0.59
N LEU A 183 -3.17 5.43 0.73
CA LEU A 183 -1.86 4.86 1.03
C LEU A 183 -1.86 4.07 2.35
N VAL A 184 -2.34 4.68 3.44
CA VAL A 184 -2.40 4.01 4.76
C VAL A 184 -3.29 2.77 4.72
N LYS A 185 -4.44 2.86 4.05
CA LYS A 185 -5.40 1.76 3.94
C LYS A 185 -4.85 0.55 3.18
N TYR A 186 -4.00 0.78 2.18
CA TYR A 186 -3.42 -0.27 1.32
C TYR A 186 -1.89 -0.44 1.51
N ASP A 187 -1.34 0.05 2.63
CA ASP A 187 0.09 0.05 2.91
C ASP A 187 0.71 -1.36 2.83
N ARG A 188 -0.01 -2.35 3.35
CA ARG A 188 0.42 -3.74 3.33
C ARG A 188 0.56 -4.26 1.89
N GLU A 189 -0.38 -3.94 1.02
CA GLU A 189 -0.38 -4.35 -0.38
C GLU A 189 0.76 -3.68 -1.15
N PHE A 190 0.96 -2.37 -0.97
CA PHE A 190 2.08 -1.64 -1.55
C PHE A 190 3.44 -2.15 -1.06
N SER A 191 3.58 -2.39 0.25
CA SER A 191 4.80 -2.94 0.85
C SER A 191 5.13 -4.34 0.33
N ARG A 192 4.12 -5.19 0.14
CA ARG A 192 4.29 -6.51 -0.48
C ARG A 192 4.69 -6.42 -1.94
N ALA A 193 4.11 -5.49 -2.70
CA ALA A 193 4.47 -5.25 -4.10
C ALA A 193 5.94 -4.81 -4.22
N LYS A 194 6.39 -3.88 -3.37
CA LYS A 194 7.79 -3.45 -3.28
C LYS A 194 8.72 -4.63 -3.00
N LYS A 195 8.40 -5.44 -1.98
CA LYS A 195 9.17 -6.63 -1.62
C LYS A 195 9.27 -7.60 -2.80
N ARG A 196 8.14 -7.91 -3.44
CA ARG A 196 8.09 -8.83 -4.59
C ARG A 196 8.92 -8.31 -5.77
N ARG A 197 8.87 -7.01 -6.04
CA ARG A 197 9.72 -6.39 -7.08
C ARG A 197 11.20 -6.56 -6.76
N THR A 198 11.62 -6.27 -5.52
CA THR A 198 13.00 -6.47 -5.08
C THR A 198 13.47 -7.92 -5.24
N GLU A 199 12.63 -8.91 -4.95
CA GLU A 199 12.94 -10.33 -5.19
C GLU A 199 13.13 -10.63 -6.69
N ILE A 200 12.25 -10.10 -7.55
CA ILE A 200 12.37 -10.27 -9.02
C ILE A 200 13.65 -9.62 -9.55
N ASP A 201 13.96 -8.41 -9.11
CA ASP A 201 15.19 -7.70 -9.47
C ASP A 201 16.43 -8.49 -9.06
N PHE A 202 16.40 -9.08 -7.87
CA PHE A 202 17.50 -9.90 -7.37
C PHE A 202 17.72 -11.15 -8.23
N GLU A 203 16.66 -11.91 -8.54
CA GLU A 203 16.79 -13.11 -9.38
C GLU A 203 17.30 -12.77 -10.79
N ASN A 204 16.75 -11.70 -11.40
CA ASN A 204 17.22 -11.22 -12.71
C ASN A 204 18.69 -10.79 -12.68
N TRP A 205 19.09 -10.06 -11.64
CA TRP A 205 20.49 -9.67 -11.45
C TRP A 205 21.37 -10.91 -11.28
N LYS A 206 20.97 -11.85 -10.44
CA LYS A 206 21.73 -13.07 -10.12
C LYS A 206 21.95 -13.92 -11.37
N GLU A 207 20.91 -14.16 -12.17
CA GLU A 207 21.05 -14.90 -13.43
C GLU A 207 22.07 -14.25 -14.36
N ASN A 208 22.00 -12.92 -14.51
CA ASN A 208 22.94 -12.17 -15.33
C ASN A 208 24.36 -12.20 -14.75
N ALA A 209 24.50 -12.08 -13.43
CA ALA A 209 25.78 -12.11 -12.74
C ALA A 209 26.46 -13.48 -12.93
N LEU A 210 25.74 -14.58 -12.70
CA LEU A 210 26.27 -15.94 -12.87
C LEU A 210 26.68 -16.22 -14.32
N LYS A 211 25.89 -15.78 -15.31
CA LYS A 211 26.23 -15.89 -16.74
C LYS A 211 27.53 -15.16 -17.10
N ASN A 212 27.82 -14.05 -16.43
CA ASN A 212 29.00 -13.22 -16.67
C ASN A 212 30.20 -13.57 -15.77
N GLY A 213 30.18 -14.72 -15.09
CA GLY A 213 31.29 -15.14 -14.22
C GLY A 213 31.41 -14.26 -12.98
N PHE A 214 30.29 -14.00 -12.30
CA PHE A 214 30.20 -13.16 -11.11
C PHE A 214 31.39 -13.35 -10.17
N LYS A 215 32.01 -12.22 -9.82
CA LYS A 215 32.99 -12.13 -8.78
C LYS A 215 32.81 -10.82 -8.03
N ARG A 216 32.63 -10.92 -6.72
CA ARG A 216 32.58 -9.77 -5.82
C ARG A 216 33.99 -9.40 -5.39
N GLU A 217 34.29 -8.12 -5.48
CA GLU A 217 35.56 -7.56 -5.03
C GLU A 217 35.44 -7.03 -3.60
N ILE A 218 36.34 -7.49 -2.73
CA ILE A 218 36.38 -7.11 -1.33
C ILE A 218 37.61 -6.24 -1.08
N ILE A 219 37.38 -5.01 -0.65
CA ILE A 219 38.44 -4.07 -0.32
C ILE A 219 38.46 -3.87 1.19
N TRP A 220 39.55 -4.25 1.84
CA TRP A 220 39.76 -4.08 3.27
C TRP A 220 40.67 -2.87 3.53
N LEU A 221 40.09 -1.79 4.06
CA LEU A 221 40.83 -0.62 4.51
C LEU A 221 40.90 -0.60 6.03
N TYR A 222 42.13 -0.59 6.56
CA TYR A 222 42.35 -0.48 7.99
C TYR A 222 43.34 0.62 8.38
N GLY A 223 43.34 1.00 9.66
CA GLY A 223 44.28 1.96 10.22
C GLY A 223 43.67 2.86 11.31
N PRO A 224 44.49 3.68 11.98
CA PRO A 224 44.05 4.52 13.10
C PRO A 224 42.89 5.47 12.77
N SER A 225 42.16 5.94 13.78
CA SER A 225 41.16 7.01 13.55
C SER A 225 41.83 8.29 13.05
N GLY A 226 41.10 9.14 12.32
CA GLY A 226 41.62 10.44 11.85
C GLY A 226 42.47 10.41 10.57
N THR A 227 42.90 9.22 10.11
CA THR A 227 43.80 9.07 8.94
C THR A 227 43.10 9.27 7.58
N GLY A 228 41.79 9.52 7.54
CA GLY A 228 41.05 9.78 6.30
C GLY A 228 40.44 8.56 5.61
N LYS A 229 40.46 7.36 6.22
CA LYS A 229 39.87 6.13 5.66
C LYS A 229 38.45 6.30 5.11
N SER A 230 37.54 6.85 5.91
CA SER A 230 36.14 7.03 5.50
C SER A 230 36.01 7.96 4.29
N ARG A 231 36.92 8.93 4.16
CA ARG A 231 36.98 9.84 3.00
C ARG A 231 37.51 9.09 1.77
N LEU A 232 38.55 8.26 1.95
CA LEU A 232 39.11 7.41 0.89
C LEU A 232 38.05 6.43 0.34
N CYS A 233 37.34 5.71 1.20
CA CYS A 233 36.28 4.78 0.80
C CYS A 233 35.19 5.47 -0.03
N LYS A 234 34.71 6.64 0.43
CA LYS A 234 33.69 7.42 -0.27
C LYS A 234 34.20 7.98 -1.58
N HIS A 235 35.46 8.42 -1.65
CA HIS A 235 36.07 8.91 -2.88
C HIS A 235 36.16 7.79 -3.92
N PHE A 236 36.65 6.61 -3.52
CA PHE A 236 36.72 5.44 -4.39
C PHE A 236 35.33 5.01 -4.87
N ALA A 237 34.35 4.88 -3.97
CA ALA A 237 33.00 4.51 -4.35
C ALA A 237 32.35 5.50 -5.34
N LYS A 238 32.60 6.81 -5.16
CA LYS A 238 32.18 7.84 -6.13
C LYS A 238 32.87 7.71 -7.48
N SER A 239 34.15 7.34 -7.50
CA SER A 239 34.93 7.19 -8.75
C SER A 239 34.40 6.05 -9.64
N LEU A 240 33.70 5.07 -9.08
CA LEU A 240 33.05 4.00 -9.84
C LEU A 240 31.83 4.48 -10.65
N GLY A 241 31.37 5.72 -10.44
CA GLY A 241 30.26 6.31 -11.21
C GLY A 241 28.90 5.69 -10.95
N LYS A 242 28.77 4.82 -9.95
CA LYS A 242 27.53 4.13 -9.56
C LYS A 242 27.07 4.53 -8.16
N PRO A 243 25.76 4.48 -7.86
CA PRO A 243 25.27 4.68 -6.51
C PRO A 243 25.87 3.66 -5.54
N PHE A 244 26.28 4.13 -4.36
CA PHE A 244 26.80 3.30 -3.29
C PHE A 244 26.01 3.48 -2.00
N TYR A 245 26.02 2.45 -1.16
CA TYR A 245 25.42 2.48 0.17
C TYR A 245 26.50 2.50 1.25
N THR A 246 26.27 3.21 2.35
CA THR A 246 27.15 3.20 3.53
C THR A 246 26.35 2.75 4.74
N THR A 247 26.86 1.77 5.48
CA THR A 247 26.20 1.26 6.69
C THR A 247 26.19 2.34 7.78
N GLY A 248 25.02 2.65 8.35
CA GLY A 248 24.87 3.73 9.35
C GLY A 248 24.64 3.28 10.80
N SER A 249 24.32 2.01 11.04
CA SER A 249 23.94 1.49 12.37
C SER A 249 24.71 0.21 12.69
N SER A 250 25.25 0.11 13.90
CA SER A 250 25.90 -1.11 14.40
C SER A 250 24.92 -2.26 14.69
N ARG A 251 23.62 -1.97 14.81
CA ARG A 251 22.58 -2.98 15.12
C ARG A 251 21.93 -3.61 13.90
N ASP A 252 21.83 -2.86 12.80
CA ASP A 252 21.24 -3.32 11.53
C ASP A 252 21.91 -2.58 10.35
N PRO A 253 23.17 -2.91 10.03
CA PRO A 253 23.97 -2.17 9.06
C PRO A 253 23.38 -2.22 7.64
N PHE A 254 22.68 -3.31 7.31
CA PHE A 254 22.14 -3.56 5.97
C PHE A 254 20.65 -3.23 5.83
N GLN A 255 20.02 -2.64 6.85
CA GLN A 255 18.59 -2.33 6.87
C GLN A 255 18.11 -1.56 5.64
N ASN A 256 18.93 -0.66 5.10
CA ASN A 256 18.58 0.22 4.00
C ASN A 256 19.32 -0.10 2.69
N VAL A 257 19.96 -1.27 2.61
CA VAL A 257 20.51 -1.76 1.34
C VAL A 257 19.36 -2.00 0.36
N ALA A 258 19.54 -1.48 -0.85
CA ALA A 258 18.66 -1.68 -1.99
C ALA A 258 19.50 -2.21 -3.17
N SER A 259 19.44 -1.55 -4.32
CA SER A 259 20.09 -1.96 -5.56
C SER A 259 21.49 -1.35 -5.78
N GLN A 260 22.20 -0.98 -4.72
CA GLN A 260 23.55 -0.42 -4.86
C GLN A 260 24.57 -1.53 -5.14
N GLU A 261 25.31 -1.39 -6.24
CA GLU A 261 26.39 -2.32 -6.62
C GLU A 261 27.65 -2.16 -5.76
N THR A 262 27.76 -1.05 -5.01
CA THR A 262 28.86 -0.79 -4.08
C THR A 262 28.34 -0.57 -2.67
N ILE A 263 28.89 -1.31 -1.71
CA ILE A 263 28.58 -1.17 -0.28
C ILE A 263 29.84 -0.81 0.50
N ILE A 264 29.75 0.20 1.36
CA ILE A 264 30.75 0.56 2.35
C ILE A 264 30.25 0.08 3.72
N ILE A 265 30.92 -0.93 4.27
CA ILE A 265 30.73 -1.37 5.65
C ILE A 265 31.63 -0.49 6.52
N GLU A 266 31.02 0.53 7.10
CA GLU A 266 31.66 1.55 7.91
C GLU A 266 31.73 1.12 9.38
N GLU A 267 32.89 1.29 10.01
CA GLU A 267 33.12 1.05 11.44
C GLU A 267 32.76 -0.35 11.94
N ILE A 268 33.09 -1.39 11.17
CA ILE A 268 32.95 -2.76 11.65
C ILE A 268 33.92 -3.02 12.82
N ARG A 269 33.40 -3.47 13.97
CA ARG A 269 34.17 -3.72 15.19
C ARG A 269 33.84 -5.10 15.79
N PRO A 270 34.84 -5.92 16.13
CA PRO A 270 34.63 -7.18 16.85
C PRO A 270 34.38 -6.90 18.34
N GLY A 271 33.23 -7.31 18.91
CA GLY A 271 32.99 -7.19 20.37
C GLY A 271 31.53 -7.19 20.86
N ARG A 272 31.35 -7.15 22.20
CA ARG A 272 30.11 -7.40 22.99
C ARG A 272 28.90 -6.46 22.74
N GLY A 273 28.96 -5.57 21.77
CA GLY A 273 27.86 -4.69 21.37
C GLY A 273 27.38 -4.87 19.93
N GLY A 274 28.08 -5.66 19.12
CA GLY A 274 27.69 -5.99 17.75
C GLY A 274 27.16 -7.42 17.69
N ASN A 275 25.93 -7.59 17.18
CA ASN A 275 25.37 -8.90 16.85
C ASN A 275 26.05 -9.44 15.57
N PHE A 276 27.35 -9.70 15.64
CA PHE A 276 28.16 -9.99 14.46
C PHE A 276 28.60 -11.45 14.47
N ASN A 277 27.94 -12.26 13.65
CA ASN A 277 28.29 -13.66 13.42
C ASN A 277 29.36 -13.76 12.34
N TYR A 278 30.48 -14.42 12.65
CA TYR A 278 31.60 -14.58 11.72
C TYR A 278 31.22 -15.38 10.48
N ALA A 279 30.40 -16.42 10.62
CA ALA A 279 29.95 -17.23 9.49
C ALA A 279 29.08 -16.41 8.52
N ASP A 280 28.12 -15.64 9.05
CA ASP A 280 27.26 -14.76 8.25
C ASP A 280 28.09 -13.68 7.54
N PHE A 281 29.11 -13.13 8.23
CA PHE A 281 30.02 -12.19 7.60
C PHE A 281 30.79 -12.81 6.44
N LEU A 282 31.36 -14.01 6.64
CA LEU A 282 32.07 -14.71 5.57
C LEU A 282 31.17 -15.01 4.37
N LEU A 283 29.89 -15.31 4.57
CA LEU A 283 28.91 -15.48 3.49
C LEU A 283 28.65 -14.17 2.73
N ILE A 284 28.56 -13.05 3.45
CA ILE A 284 28.36 -11.72 2.86
C ILE A 284 29.58 -11.28 2.04
N ILE A 285 30.80 -11.55 2.51
CA ILE A 285 32.02 -11.11 1.81
C ILE A 285 32.62 -12.19 0.89
N ASP A 286 31.92 -13.28 0.65
CA ASP A 286 32.42 -14.32 -0.25
C ASP A 286 32.45 -13.83 -1.71
N PRO A 287 33.62 -13.85 -2.38
CA PRO A 287 33.77 -13.41 -3.78
C PRO A 287 32.87 -14.14 -4.77
N PHE A 288 32.46 -15.37 -4.48
CA PHE A 288 31.70 -16.21 -5.42
C PHE A 288 30.24 -16.38 -5.02
N ASN A 289 29.83 -15.83 -3.88
CA ASN A 289 28.47 -15.97 -3.37
C ASN A 289 27.53 -14.91 -3.94
N ALA A 290 26.92 -15.23 -5.08
CA ALA A 290 25.83 -14.42 -5.65
C ALA A 290 24.54 -14.50 -4.79
N ASP A 291 24.42 -15.49 -3.91
CA ASP A 291 23.28 -15.73 -3.01
C ASP A 291 23.42 -15.03 -1.65
N ALA A 292 24.40 -14.14 -1.51
CA ALA A 292 24.63 -13.44 -0.26
C ALA A 292 23.39 -12.63 0.16
N THR A 293 22.89 -12.94 1.36
CA THR A 293 21.83 -12.20 2.01
C THR A 293 22.35 -11.63 3.33
N ALA A 294 21.94 -10.41 3.67
CA ALA A 294 22.17 -9.83 4.99
C ALA A 294 20.99 -10.16 5.90
N SER A 295 21.28 -10.72 7.07
CA SER A 295 20.27 -10.92 8.11
C SER A 295 19.80 -9.56 8.63
N SER A 296 18.51 -9.26 8.46
CA SER A 296 17.83 -8.16 9.16
C SER A 296 16.76 -8.76 10.07
N ARG A 297 16.44 -8.07 11.17
CA ARG A 297 15.50 -8.56 12.21
C ARG A 297 14.11 -8.95 11.69
N PHE A 298 13.78 -8.60 10.45
CA PHE A 298 12.48 -8.86 9.87
C PHE A 298 12.51 -9.65 8.55
N PHE A 299 13.57 -9.58 7.73
CA PHE A 299 13.75 -10.38 6.50
C PHE A 299 15.21 -10.42 6.04
N ASP A 300 15.68 -11.53 5.46
CA ASP A 300 16.97 -11.59 4.76
C ASP A 300 16.91 -10.71 3.50
N LYS A 301 17.84 -9.75 3.37
CA LYS A 301 17.91 -8.86 2.21
C LYS A 301 18.98 -9.32 1.22
N PRO A 302 18.65 -9.49 -0.06
CA PRO A 302 19.65 -9.83 -1.05
C PRO A 302 20.70 -8.73 -1.21
N ILE A 303 21.97 -9.14 -1.33
CA ILE A 303 23.10 -8.24 -1.55
C ILE A 303 23.56 -8.39 -3.01
N ILE A 304 23.20 -7.42 -3.85
CA ILE A 304 23.64 -7.37 -5.26
C ILE A 304 25.01 -6.71 -5.46
N ALA A 305 25.67 -6.31 -4.37
CA ALA A 305 26.93 -5.58 -4.45
C ALA A 305 27.99 -6.42 -5.16
N THR A 306 28.62 -5.84 -6.18
CA THR A 306 29.82 -6.39 -6.84
C THR A 306 31.08 -5.89 -6.16
N THR A 307 31.00 -4.81 -5.38
CA THR A 307 32.11 -4.25 -4.61
C THR A 307 31.69 -4.01 -3.15
N ILE A 308 32.44 -4.59 -2.20
CA ILE A 308 32.26 -4.34 -0.77
C ILE A 308 33.55 -3.74 -0.21
N ILE A 309 33.43 -2.57 0.40
CA ILE A 309 34.53 -1.85 1.04
C ILE A 309 34.35 -1.96 2.55
N ILE A 310 35.29 -2.59 3.23
CA ILE A 310 35.31 -2.75 4.68
C ILE A 310 36.22 -1.67 5.24
N ASN A 311 35.66 -0.75 6.02
CA ASN A 311 36.41 0.30 6.70
C ASN A 311 36.42 0.03 8.21
N THR A 312 37.59 -0.26 8.76
CA THR A 312 37.74 -0.69 10.15
C THR A 312 39.05 -0.16 10.75
N PRO A 313 39.19 -0.02 12.07
CA PRO A 313 40.50 0.23 12.66
C PRO A 313 41.39 -1.02 12.71
N PHE A 314 40.85 -2.22 12.45
CA PHE A 314 41.56 -3.48 12.65
C PHE A 314 42.08 -4.07 11.33
N SER A 315 43.34 -4.51 11.32
CA SER A 315 43.82 -5.42 10.27
C SER A 315 42.99 -6.73 10.27
N PRO A 316 42.95 -7.50 9.17
CA PRO A 316 42.22 -8.77 9.13
C PRO A 316 42.60 -9.74 10.26
N PHE A 317 43.88 -9.79 10.62
CA PHE A 317 44.37 -10.61 11.73
C PHE A 317 43.88 -10.10 13.10
N GLN A 318 43.98 -8.80 13.36
CA GLN A 318 43.48 -8.22 14.63
C GLN A 318 41.96 -8.36 14.74
N PHE A 319 41.24 -8.21 13.63
CA PHE A 319 39.80 -8.40 13.56
C PHE A 319 39.42 -9.84 13.94
N TYR A 320 40.06 -10.81 13.29
CA TYR A 320 39.88 -12.23 13.58
C TYR A 320 40.27 -12.59 15.02
N GLU A 321 41.42 -12.11 15.50
CA GLU A 321 41.88 -12.42 16.86
C GLU A 321 40.85 -11.97 17.89
N SER A 322 40.28 -10.77 17.68
CA SER A 322 39.26 -10.20 18.56
C SER A 322 37.93 -10.97 18.50
N ILE A 323 37.46 -11.35 17.31
CA ILE A 323 36.19 -12.11 17.19
C ILE A 323 36.33 -13.54 17.71
N SER A 324 37.50 -14.16 17.53
CA SER A 324 37.78 -15.53 17.97
C SER A 324 37.81 -15.73 19.48
N LYS A 325 37.72 -14.64 20.26
CA LYS A 325 37.61 -14.63 21.72
C LYS A 325 36.14 -14.67 22.20
N GLN A 326 35.17 -14.63 21.30
CA GLN A 326 33.75 -14.71 21.63
C GLN A 326 33.33 -16.13 22.04
N VAL A 327 32.31 -16.22 22.89
CA VAL A 327 31.76 -17.49 23.37
C VAL A 327 31.11 -18.23 22.19
N GLY A 328 31.40 -19.53 22.04
CA GLY A 328 30.84 -20.36 20.97
C GLY A 328 31.60 -20.31 19.63
N PHE A 329 32.73 -19.61 19.56
CA PHE A 329 33.57 -19.57 18.36
C PHE A 329 34.44 -20.84 18.24
N ASP A 330 34.33 -21.58 17.13
CA ASP A 330 35.16 -22.76 16.87
C ASP A 330 36.34 -22.43 15.95
N LYS A 331 37.52 -22.18 16.54
CA LYS A 331 38.75 -21.87 15.79
C LYS A 331 39.23 -22.97 14.85
N LYS A 332 38.72 -24.20 14.97
CA LYS A 332 39.05 -25.30 14.04
C LYS A 332 38.25 -25.18 12.74
N ILE A 333 37.02 -24.69 12.83
CA ILE A 333 36.10 -24.53 11.70
C ILE A 333 36.24 -23.12 11.11
N ASP A 334 36.15 -22.11 11.97
CA ASP A 334 36.17 -20.69 11.63
C ASP A 334 37.60 -20.14 11.70
N THR A 335 38.34 -20.26 10.61
CA THR A 335 39.77 -19.90 10.57
C THR A 335 40.01 -18.52 9.98
N VAL A 336 41.14 -17.89 10.33
CA VAL A 336 41.56 -16.60 9.73
C VAL A 336 41.79 -16.70 8.22
N ILE A 337 42.17 -17.88 7.74
CA ILE A 337 42.43 -18.14 6.32
C ILE A 337 41.14 -17.98 5.51
N GLN A 338 39.98 -18.34 6.06
CA GLN A 338 38.69 -18.13 5.39
C GLN A 338 38.41 -16.65 5.15
N LEU A 339 38.76 -15.77 6.10
CA LEU A 339 38.64 -14.33 5.92
C LEU A 339 39.64 -13.80 4.88
N ILE A 340 40.91 -14.16 5.04
CA ILE A 340 42.01 -13.65 4.20
C ILE A 340 41.77 -13.95 2.71
N ARG A 341 41.33 -15.17 2.37
CA ARG A 341 41.10 -15.59 0.97
C ARG A 341 39.97 -14.83 0.27
N ARG A 342 39.13 -14.12 1.01
CA ARG A 342 38.03 -13.32 0.47
C ARG A 342 38.43 -11.88 0.17
N ILE A 343 39.54 -11.40 0.73
CA ILE A 343 40.01 -10.02 0.55
C ILE A 343 40.74 -9.90 -0.78
N THR A 344 40.20 -9.11 -1.70
CA THR A 344 40.86 -8.80 -2.99
C THR A 344 42.00 -7.80 -2.78
N LEU A 345 41.73 -6.73 -2.06
CA LEU A 345 42.64 -5.61 -1.87
C LEU A 345 42.73 -5.26 -0.39
N LEU A 346 43.95 -5.30 0.16
CA LEU A 346 44.23 -4.89 1.53
C LEU A 346 45.03 -3.59 1.53
N GLN A 347 44.51 -2.58 2.23
CA GLN A 347 45.19 -1.29 2.40
C GLN A 347 45.24 -0.86 3.86
N GLU A 348 46.40 -0.39 4.29
CA GLU A 348 46.60 0.31 5.55
C GLU A 348 46.71 1.80 5.30
N VAL A 349 45.90 2.59 6.00
CA VAL A 349 45.87 4.04 5.91
C VAL A 349 46.40 4.60 7.23
N THR A 350 47.64 5.05 7.19
CA THR A 350 48.29 5.79 8.28
C THR A 350 48.15 7.28 8.04
N ASP A 351 48.60 8.11 8.99
CA ASP A 351 48.55 9.56 8.79
C ASP A 351 49.34 9.98 7.56
N LYS A 352 50.54 9.40 7.36
CA LYS A 352 51.46 9.84 6.32
C LYS A 352 51.36 9.04 5.02
N SER A 353 50.89 7.79 5.07
CA SER A 353 50.96 6.90 3.92
C SER A 353 49.75 5.98 3.77
N ILE A 354 49.44 5.63 2.53
CA ILE A 354 48.56 4.52 2.20
C ILE A 354 49.45 3.38 1.71
N ILE A 355 49.35 2.21 2.35
CA ILE A 355 50.17 1.03 2.08
C ILE A 355 49.27 -0.06 1.51
N THR A 356 49.55 -0.53 0.30
CA THR A 356 48.86 -1.65 -0.32
C THR A 356 49.64 -2.93 -0.10
N TYR A 357 48.94 -3.99 0.31
CA TYR A 357 49.54 -5.29 0.55
C TYR A 357 49.10 -6.32 -0.49
N LYS A 358 50.00 -7.26 -0.81
CA LYS A 358 49.69 -8.49 -1.54
C LYS A 358 49.85 -9.70 -0.63
N PHE A 359 48.96 -10.68 -0.79
CA PHE A 359 49.07 -11.93 -0.04
C PHE A 359 50.11 -12.86 -0.68
N ASP A 360 51.12 -13.25 0.09
CA ASP A 360 52.13 -14.24 -0.30
C ASP A 360 51.64 -15.63 0.14
N ASN A 361 51.30 -16.47 -0.84
CA ASN A 361 50.76 -17.82 -0.61
C ASN A 361 51.79 -18.76 0.03
N GLU A 362 53.08 -18.60 -0.28
CA GLU A 362 54.14 -19.47 0.26
C GLU A 362 54.38 -19.17 1.74
N LYS A 363 54.38 -17.88 2.08
CA LYS A 363 54.62 -17.40 3.46
C LYS A 363 53.33 -17.25 4.28
N ASN A 364 52.17 -17.46 3.66
CA ASN A 364 50.84 -17.32 4.24
C ASN A 364 50.65 -15.99 4.98
N LYS A 365 51.14 -14.89 4.41
CA LYS A 365 51.13 -13.55 5.03
C LYS A 365 51.01 -12.43 3.99
N TYR A 366 50.55 -11.28 4.45
CA TYR A 366 50.57 -10.05 3.64
C TYR A 366 51.98 -9.45 3.61
N ILE A 367 52.39 -9.00 2.42
CA ILE A 367 53.66 -8.31 2.17
C ILE A 367 53.34 -6.97 1.52
N GLU A 368 54.03 -5.91 1.95
CA GLU A 368 53.93 -4.58 1.35
C GLU A 368 54.26 -4.68 -0.15
N TYR A 369 53.32 -4.22 -0.97
CA TYR A 369 53.45 -4.17 -2.43
C TYR A 369 53.73 -2.76 -2.93
N GLU A 370 53.04 -1.78 -2.35
CA GLU A 370 53.16 -0.37 -2.74
C GLU A 370 52.89 0.52 -1.54
N ARG A 371 53.56 1.68 -1.49
CA ARG A 371 53.34 2.73 -0.51
C ARG A 371 53.29 4.06 -1.23
N ILE A 372 52.23 4.82 -0.97
CA ILE A 372 52.06 6.18 -1.46
C ILE A 372 51.81 7.13 -0.30
N ASP A 373 52.03 8.43 -0.51
CA ASP A 373 51.69 9.44 0.47
C ASP A 373 50.17 9.53 0.68
N ASN A 374 49.73 9.76 1.92
CA ASN A 374 48.32 9.91 2.22
C ASN A 374 47.83 11.31 1.79
N PRO A 375 46.95 11.42 0.78
CA PRO A 375 46.45 12.71 0.30
C PRO A 375 45.51 13.41 1.29
N TYR A 376 45.13 12.74 2.38
CA TYR A 376 44.31 13.27 3.47
C TYR A 376 45.10 13.56 4.74
N TYR A 377 46.43 13.43 4.68
CA TYR A 377 47.32 13.91 5.72
C TYR A 377 47.17 15.43 5.84
N ASP A 378 47.03 15.88 7.06
CA ASP A 378 47.04 17.31 7.39
C ASP A 378 47.84 17.42 8.68
N CYS A 379 49.01 18.07 8.59
CA CYS A 379 49.93 18.21 9.71
C CYS A 379 49.41 19.15 10.81
N ASP A 380 48.37 19.93 10.53
CA ASP A 380 47.80 20.92 11.46
C ASP A 380 46.59 20.38 12.27
N LYS A 381 46.23 19.11 12.08
CA LYS A 381 45.07 18.47 12.74
C LYS A 381 45.12 18.39 14.27
N ASP A 382 46.28 18.60 14.89
CA ASP A 382 46.45 18.52 16.35
C ASP A 382 45.85 19.71 17.12
N LYS A 383 45.08 20.59 16.47
CA LYS A 383 44.37 21.71 17.13
C LYS A 383 42.86 21.63 16.97
N ILE A 384 42.23 20.56 17.43
CA ILE A 384 40.83 20.62 17.83
C ILE A 384 40.78 21.01 19.31
N GLU A 385 41.00 22.30 19.59
CA GLU A 385 40.48 22.87 20.83
C GLU A 385 38.97 22.94 20.67
N PHE A 386 38.24 22.02 21.31
CA PHE A 386 36.83 22.22 21.59
C PHE A 386 36.73 23.41 22.53
N ASN A 387 36.74 24.62 21.97
CA ASN A 387 36.61 25.82 22.77
C ASN A 387 35.15 25.97 23.19
N SER A 388 34.86 25.57 24.43
CA SER A 388 33.56 25.72 25.10
C SER A 388 33.01 27.14 24.97
N ASP A 389 33.89 28.12 24.81
CA ASP A 389 33.52 29.52 24.69
C ASP A 389 32.75 29.80 23.40
N VAL A 390 33.04 29.11 22.30
CA VAL A 390 32.32 29.31 21.03
C VAL A 390 30.88 28.78 21.13
N TYR A 391 30.70 27.61 21.75
CA TYR A 391 29.37 27.05 21.98
C TYR A 391 28.56 27.89 22.98
N ASN A 392 29.19 28.34 24.07
CA ASN A 392 28.55 29.18 25.07
C ASN A 392 28.17 30.56 24.51
N LYS A 393 29.03 31.16 23.69
CA LYS A 393 28.76 32.43 23.02
C LYS A 393 27.61 32.32 22.03
N TYR A 394 27.51 31.21 21.29
CA TYR A 394 26.37 30.93 20.42
C TYR A 394 25.06 30.74 21.20
N LYS A 395 25.12 30.01 22.32
CA LYS A 395 23.97 29.80 23.22
C LYS A 395 23.48 31.10 23.85
N GLU A 396 24.38 31.96 24.31
CA GLU A 396 24.03 33.29 24.83
C GLU A 396 23.42 34.20 23.77
N MET A 397 23.96 34.17 22.55
CA MET A 397 23.45 34.98 21.43
C MET A 397 22.02 34.57 21.05
N THR A 398 21.73 33.27 21.04
CA THR A 398 20.37 32.76 20.73
C THR A 398 19.37 33.02 21.86
N LEU A 399 19.82 32.99 23.12
CA LEU A 399 18.97 33.36 24.27
C LEU A 399 18.62 34.86 24.28
N LYS A 400 19.51 35.74 23.84
CA LYS A 400 19.23 37.18 23.73
C LYS A 400 18.19 37.50 22.65
N ILE A 401 18.31 36.88 21.47
CA ILE A 401 17.36 37.07 20.36
C ILE A 401 15.94 36.63 20.77
N SER A 402 15.84 35.52 21.50
CA SER A 402 14.55 35.02 22.00
C SER A 402 13.97 35.83 23.16
N GLN A 403 14.78 36.64 23.86
CA GLN A 403 14.29 37.62 24.83
C GLN A 403 13.78 38.87 24.12
N GLU A 404 14.51 39.38 23.12
CA GLU A 404 14.10 40.54 22.31
C GLU A 404 12.78 40.26 21.55
N GLU A 405 12.59 39.07 20.98
CA GLU A 405 11.32 38.69 20.32
C GLU A 405 10.12 38.53 21.28
N ASN A 406 10.37 38.28 22.57
CA ASN A 406 9.31 38.19 23.58
C ASN A 406 8.94 39.58 24.11
N ASP A 407 9.91 40.50 24.19
CA ASP A 407 9.69 41.89 24.58
C ASP A 407 8.97 42.68 23.47
N ASP A 408 9.24 42.39 22.20
CA ASP A 408 8.51 43.00 21.07
C ASP A 408 7.04 42.51 20.99
N ARG A 409 6.76 41.24 21.34
CA ARG A 409 5.38 40.70 21.37
C ARG A 409 4.54 41.15 22.56
N GLN A 410 5.14 41.78 23.57
CA GLN A 410 4.41 42.37 24.69
C GLN A 410 4.13 43.87 24.48
N ASN A 411 4.70 44.48 23.44
CA ASN A 411 4.55 45.90 23.10
C ASN A 411 3.69 46.17 21.85
N ASP A 412 3.17 45.12 21.20
CA ASP A 412 2.05 45.15 20.24
C ASP A 412 0.75 44.70 20.93
#